data_AF-A0A2N0NE70-F1
#
_entry.id   AF-A0A2N0NE70-F1
#
_cell.length_a   1.000
_cell.length_b   1.000
_cell.length_c   1.000
_cell.angle_alpha   90.00
_cell.angle_beta   90.00
_cell.angle_gamma   90.00
#
_symmetry.space_group_name_H-M   'P 1'
#
loop_
_entity.id
_entity.type
_entity.pdbx_description
1 polymer ?
#
loop_
_entity_poly.entity_id
_entity_poly.type
_entity_poly.pdbx_seq_one_letter_code
_entity_poly.pdbx_strand_id
1 'polypeptide(L)'
;MEVDEEEALAEMKTILKTFPIELELKYDEKFTSESNDEILQQVIPRLIEAMKPRYTPRYRQVKSWLSALHKHRRVRLLYKQCGTLDKNNRRLHQNNRLNEVNNFFIISKKKKSHHSSKL
;
A
#
# COMPACT_ATOMS: atom_id res chain seq x y z
N MET A 1 10.48 -14.66 12.60
CA MET A 1 9.33 -15.07 11.78
C MET A 1 9.11 -13.96 10.77
N GLU A 2 9.55 -14.17 9.53
CA GLU A 2 9.35 -13.19 8.44
C GLU A 2 7.86 -13.24 8.13
N VAL A 3 7.12 -12.22 8.57
CA VAL A 3 5.70 -12.07 8.26
C VAL A 3 5.59 -11.98 6.75
N ASP A 4 4.74 -12.81 6.14
CA ASP A 4 4.46 -12.71 4.71
C ASP A 4 3.77 -11.36 4.46
N GLU A 5 4.55 -10.35 4.03
CA GLU A 5 4.06 -9.00 3.80
C GLU A 5 2.95 -8.97 2.74
N GLU A 6 2.94 -9.94 1.82
CA GLU A 6 1.91 -10.07 0.80
C GLU A 6 0.57 -10.50 1.42
N GLU A 7 0.61 -11.48 2.30
CA GLU A 7 -0.56 -11.95 3.05
C GLU A 7 -1.08 -10.86 4.00
N ALA A 8 -0.17 -10.16 4.69
CA ALA A 8 -0.54 -9.01 5.54
C ALA A 8 -1.17 -7.87 4.73
N LEU A 9 -0.68 -7.58 3.51
CA LEU A 9 -1.27 -6.60 2.61
C LEU A 9 -2.66 -7.04 2.10
N ALA A 10 -2.85 -8.33 1.82
CA ALA A 10 -4.14 -8.88 1.41
C ALA A 10 -5.17 -8.80 2.54
N GLU A 11 -4.78 -9.14 3.77
CA GLU A 11 -5.60 -9.01 4.97
C GLU A 11 -5.99 -7.53 5.20
N MET A 12 -4.99 -6.63 5.16
CA MET A 12 -5.21 -5.19 5.30
C MET A 12 -6.23 -4.67 4.29
N LYS A 13 -6.10 -5.04 3.00
CA LYS A 13 -7.04 -4.63 1.95
C LYS A 13 -8.45 -5.16 2.20
N THR A 14 -8.58 -6.35 2.78
CA THR A 14 -9.87 -6.96 3.09
C THR A 14 -10.56 -6.23 4.25
N ILE A 15 -9.81 -5.95 5.33
CA ILE A 15 -10.32 -5.17 6.46
C ILE A 15 -10.70 -3.74 6.05
N LEU A 16 -9.88 -3.08 5.22
CA LEU A 16 -10.20 -1.72 4.75
C LEU A 16 -11.54 -1.63 4.01
N LYS A 17 -12.02 -2.71 3.38
CA LYS A 17 -13.34 -2.73 2.71
C LYS A 17 -14.51 -2.74 3.70
N THR A 18 -14.29 -3.13 4.95
CA THR A 18 -15.34 -3.15 5.98
C THR A 18 -15.43 -1.84 6.73
N PHE A 19 -14.49 -0.91 6.50
CA PHE A 19 -14.49 0.38 7.14
C PHE A 19 -15.59 1.28 6.57
N PRO A 20 -16.15 2.16 7.40
CA PRO A 20 -17.19 3.08 6.97
C PRO A 20 -16.64 4.07 5.95
N ILE A 21 -17.49 4.53 5.02
CA ILE A 21 -17.07 5.33 3.86
C ILE A 21 -16.50 6.70 4.24
N GLU A 22 -16.88 7.23 5.40
CA GLU A 22 -16.36 8.47 5.98
C GLU A 22 -14.86 8.36 6.31
N LEU A 23 -14.34 7.14 6.45
CA LEU A 23 -12.92 6.85 6.66
C LEU A 23 -12.21 6.45 5.35
N GLU A 24 -12.86 6.58 4.19
CA GLU A 24 -12.21 6.35 2.91
C GLU A 24 -11.28 7.52 2.57
N LEU A 25 -10.03 7.19 2.18
CA LEU A 25 -9.07 8.18 1.74
C LEU A 25 -9.55 8.91 0.48
N LYS A 26 -9.38 10.23 0.47
CA LYS A 26 -9.67 11.08 -0.68
C LYS A 26 -8.59 10.91 -1.75
N TYR A 27 -8.93 10.21 -2.84
CA TYR A 27 -7.98 9.89 -3.92
C TYR A 27 -7.76 11.04 -4.90
N ASP A 28 -8.69 11.98 -4.98
CA ASP A 28 -8.61 13.25 -5.71
C ASP A 28 -7.67 14.27 -5.02
N GLU A 29 -7.37 14.07 -3.74
CA GLU A 29 -6.36 14.81 -2.98
C GLU A 29 -5.02 14.06 -2.82
N LYS A 30 -3.95 14.79 -2.49
CA LYS A 30 -2.63 14.18 -2.17
C LYS A 30 -2.76 13.32 -0.91
N PHE A 31 -1.98 12.24 -0.81
CA PHE A 31 -1.96 11.37 0.38
C PHE A 31 -1.60 12.13 1.68
N THR A 32 -0.81 13.21 1.57
CA THR A 32 -0.39 14.08 2.68
C THR A 32 -1.25 15.34 2.80
N SER A 33 -2.47 15.37 2.26
CA SER A 33 -3.40 16.48 2.51
C SER A 33 -3.88 16.44 3.95
N GLU A 34 -4.34 17.58 4.47
CA GLU A 34 -4.86 17.70 5.83
C GLU A 34 -6.06 16.75 6.06
N SER A 35 -7.03 16.75 5.14
CA SER A 35 -8.16 15.80 5.19
C SER A 35 -7.72 14.34 5.21
N ASN A 36 -6.72 13.96 4.40
CA ASN A 36 -6.22 12.58 4.42
C ASN A 36 -5.41 12.29 5.69
N ASP A 37 -4.69 13.24 6.27
CA ASP A 37 -3.96 13.03 7.52
C ASP A 37 -4.92 12.79 8.69
N GLU A 38 -6.02 13.55 8.78
CA GLU A 38 -7.09 13.33 9.76
C GLU A 38 -7.71 11.92 9.63
N ILE A 39 -7.99 11.48 8.40
CA ILE A 39 -8.49 10.13 8.14
C ILE A 39 -7.44 9.08 8.54
N LEU A 40 -6.16 9.28 8.19
CA LEU A 40 -5.08 8.34 8.53
C LEU A 40 -4.87 8.22 10.05
N GLN A 41 -5.00 9.31 10.80
CA GLN A 41 -4.92 9.28 12.27
C GLN A 41 -6.00 8.40 12.89
N GLN A 42 -7.18 8.30 12.28
CA GLN A 42 -8.26 7.43 12.73
C GLN A 42 -8.16 6.00 12.19
N VAL A 43 -7.82 5.85 10.91
CA VAL A 43 -7.78 4.54 10.22
C VAL A 43 -6.64 3.68 10.68
N ILE A 44 -5.43 4.23 10.82
CA ILE A 44 -4.24 3.41 11.09
C ILE A 44 -4.35 2.66 12.42
N PRO A 45 -4.72 3.29 13.56
CA PRO A 45 -4.89 2.56 14.83
C PRO A 45 -5.95 1.46 14.74
N ARG A 46 -7.11 1.76 14.14
CA ARG A 46 -8.20 0.79 13.96
C ARG A 46 -7.78 -0.40 13.09
N LEU A 47 -7.02 -0.13 12.04
CA LEU A 47 -6.52 -1.15 11.12
C LEU A 47 -5.47 -2.04 11.79
N ILE A 48 -4.57 -1.48 12.60
CA ILE A 48 -3.61 -2.26 13.39
C ILE A 48 -4.35 -3.20 14.34
N GLU A 49 -5.37 -2.72 15.05
CA GLU A 49 -6.16 -3.55 15.96
C GLU A 49 -6.96 -4.62 15.23
N ALA A 50 -7.58 -4.29 14.09
CA ALA A 50 -8.34 -5.26 13.31
C ALA A 50 -7.45 -6.34 12.65
N MET A 51 -6.18 -6.03 12.37
CA MET A 51 -5.21 -7.01 11.86
C MET A 51 -4.71 -7.97 12.95
N LYS A 52 -4.87 -7.64 14.24
CA LYS A 52 -4.65 -8.59 15.34
C LYS A 52 -5.84 -9.56 15.36
N PRO A 53 -5.62 -10.88 15.53
CA PRO A 53 -4.43 -11.54 16.09
C PRO A 53 -3.40 -12.04 15.06
N ARG A 54 -3.68 -11.94 13.75
CA ARG A 54 -2.86 -12.55 12.69
C ARG A 54 -1.57 -11.81 12.43
N TYR A 55 -1.63 -10.48 12.43
CA TYR A 55 -0.49 -9.62 12.19
C TYR A 55 -0.43 -8.51 13.22
N THR A 56 0.79 -8.08 13.57
CA THR A 56 1.01 -6.93 14.45
C THR A 56 1.86 -5.89 13.72
N PRO A 57 1.32 -5.25 12.67
CA PRO A 57 2.07 -4.29 11.89
C PRO A 57 2.30 -3.00 12.69
N ARG A 58 3.44 -2.36 12.47
CA ARG A 58 3.74 -1.04 13.04
C ARG A 58 2.99 0.04 12.27
N TYR A 59 2.69 1.15 12.95
CA TYR A 59 2.08 2.34 12.35
C TYR A 59 2.76 2.76 11.03
N ARG A 60 4.10 2.80 11.00
CA ARG A 60 4.86 3.17 9.79
C ARG A 60 4.67 2.17 8.64
N GLN A 61 4.51 0.88 8.92
CA GLN A 61 4.27 -0.13 7.89
C GLN A 61 2.88 0.08 7.28
N VAL A 62 1.85 0.21 8.12
CA VAL A 62 0.48 0.48 7.67
C VAL A 62 0.39 1.79 6.87
N LYS A 63 1.02 2.87 7.35
CA LYS A 63 1.06 4.15 6.62
C LYS A 63 1.73 4.02 5.26
N SER A 64 2.82 3.24 5.15
CA SER A 64 3.50 2.96 3.89
C SER A 64 2.62 2.17 2.91
N TRP A 65 1.95 1.13 3.41
CA TRP A 65 1.03 0.32 2.62
C TRP A 65 -0.18 1.13 2.10
N LEU A 66 -0.76 1.99 2.95
CA LEU A 66 -1.83 2.91 2.57
C LEU A 66 -1.37 3.93 1.52
N SER A 67 -0.16 4.47 1.66
CA SER A 67 0.44 5.38 0.66
C SER A 67 0.59 4.71 -0.71
N ALA A 68 1.06 3.46 -0.74
CA ALA A 68 1.19 2.68 -1.96
C ALA A 68 -0.18 2.42 -2.63
N LEU A 69 -1.18 2.04 -1.83
CA LEU A 69 -2.56 1.87 -2.29
C LEU A 69 -3.15 3.16 -2.86
N HIS A 70 -2.95 4.28 -2.17
CA HIS A 70 -3.43 5.59 -2.59
C HIS A 70 -2.82 6.02 -3.90
N LYS A 71 -1.50 5.91 -4.04
CA LYS A 71 -0.79 6.20 -5.29
C LYS A 71 -1.35 5.37 -6.45
N HIS A 72 -1.62 4.09 -6.24
CA HIS A 72 -2.18 3.22 -7.28
C HIS A 72 -3.60 3.66 -7.69
N ARG A 73 -4.50 3.88 -6.73
CA ARG A 73 -5.89 4.27 -7.00
C ARG A 73 -5.99 5.68 -7.60
N ARG A 74 -5.24 6.65 -7.07
CA ARG A 74 -5.18 8.02 -7.60
C ARG A 74 -4.75 8.05 -9.06
N VAL A 75 -3.71 7.28 -9.41
CA VAL A 75 -3.24 7.18 -10.80
C VAL A 75 -4.35 6.65 -11.72
N ARG A 76 -5.09 5.61 -11.30
CA ARG A 76 -6.25 5.08 -12.06
C ARG A 76 -7.38 6.09 -12.19
N LEU A 77 -7.67 6.86 -11.14
CA LEU A 77 -8.70 7.88 -11.15
C LEU A 77 -8.36 9.01 -12.14
N LEU A 78 -7.11 9.49 -12.12
CA LEU A 78 -6.62 10.48 -13.07
C LEU A 78 -6.66 9.97 -14.52
N TYR A 79 -6.37 8.69 -14.75
CA TYR A 79 -6.53 8.08 -16.08
C TYR A 79 -7.96 8.15 -16.58
N LYS A 80 -8.93 7.80 -15.73
CA LYS A 80 -10.35 7.82 -16.08
C LYS A 80 -10.85 9.24 -16.38
N GLN A 81 -10.35 10.24 -15.65
CA GLN A 81 -10.75 11.64 -15.81
C GLN A 81 -10.14 12.32 -17.04
N CYS A 82 -8.87 12.06 -17.36
CA CYS A 82 -8.17 12.79 -18.43
C CYS A 82 -8.25 12.12 -19.81
N GLY A 83 -8.76 10.89 -19.92
CA GLY A 83 -8.90 10.15 -21.19
C GLY A 83 -7.59 9.81 -21.91
N THR A 84 -6.44 10.31 -21.44
CA THR A 84 -5.14 10.21 -22.12
C THR A 84 -4.01 9.92 -21.12
N LEU A 85 -3.14 8.99 -21.48
CA LEU A 85 -1.84 8.82 -20.84
C LEU A 85 -0.93 10.00 -21.23
N ASP A 86 -0.90 11.06 -20.43
CA ASP A 86 0.20 12.03 -20.49
C ASP A 86 1.56 11.28 -20.37
N LYS A 87 2.62 11.79 -21.00
CA LYS A 87 3.98 11.24 -20.92
C LYS A 87 4.45 11.10 -19.47
N ASN A 88 4.01 11.97 -18.56
CA ASN A 88 4.30 11.84 -17.13
C ASN A 88 3.59 10.62 -16.50
N ASN A 89 2.41 10.25 -17.01
CA ASN A 89 1.65 9.10 -16.55
C ASN A 89 2.33 7.76 -16.95
N ARG A 90 3.01 7.69 -18.10
CA ARG A 90 3.80 6.50 -18.49
C ARG A 90 4.93 6.20 -17.50
N ARG A 91 5.63 7.23 -17.01
CA ARG A 91 6.67 7.08 -15.97
C ARG A 91 6.06 6.62 -14.64
N LEU A 92 4.90 7.16 -14.25
CA LEU A 92 4.17 6.71 -13.05
C LEU A 92 3.71 5.25 -13.17
N HIS A 93 3.27 4.81 -14.35
CA HIS A 93 2.90 3.42 -14.62
C HIS A 93 4.08 2.45 -14.50
N GLN A 94 5.26 2.84 -15.01
CA GLN A 94 6.49 2.07 -14.82
C GLN A 94 6.89 2.01 -13.34
N ASN A 95 6.82 3.12 -12.60
CA ASN A 95 7.15 3.14 -11.17
C ASN A 95 6.14 2.38 -10.28
N ASN A 96 4.86 2.33 -10.66
CA ASN A 96 3.87 1.55 -9.93
C ASN A 96 4.01 0.04 -10.20
N ARG A 97 4.26 -0.38 -11.46
CA ARG A 97 4.69 -1.75 -11.75
C ARG A 97 5.99 -2.10 -11.04
N LEU A 98 6.95 -1.17 -10.97
CA LEU A 98 8.19 -1.37 -10.23
C LEU A 98 8.00 -1.36 -8.72
N ASN A 99 6.91 -0.86 -8.14
CA ASN A 99 6.64 -1.05 -6.70
C ASN A 99 6.01 -2.41 -6.43
N GLU A 100 5.16 -2.91 -7.34
CA GLU A 100 4.71 -4.31 -7.33
C GLU A 100 5.91 -5.26 -7.52
N VAL A 101 6.81 -4.94 -8.47
CA VAL A 101 8.00 -5.73 -8.80
C VAL A 101 9.17 -5.49 -7.84
N ASN A 102 9.41 -4.31 -7.25
CA ASN A 102 10.50 -4.11 -6.28
C ASN A 102 10.17 -4.72 -4.92
N ASN A 103 8.90 -4.70 -4.49
CA ASN A 103 8.51 -5.58 -3.38
C ASN A 103 8.79 -7.04 -3.77
N PHE A 104 8.40 -7.48 -4.96
CA PHE A 104 8.65 -8.85 -5.42
C PHE A 104 10.15 -9.21 -5.56
N PHE A 105 11.00 -8.29 -6.04
CA PHE A 105 12.40 -8.51 -6.43
C PHE A 105 13.38 -8.30 -5.27
N ILE A 106 13.11 -7.34 -4.38
CA ILE A 106 13.88 -7.18 -3.13
C ILE A 106 13.64 -8.39 -2.22
N ILE A 107 12.40 -8.89 -2.12
CA ILE A 107 12.06 -10.10 -1.35
C ILE A 107 12.71 -11.35 -1.96
N SER A 108 12.67 -11.52 -3.30
CA SER A 108 13.28 -12.70 -3.94
C SER A 108 14.81 -12.69 -3.95
N LYS A 109 15.47 -11.52 -3.96
CA LYS A 109 16.93 -11.46 -3.71
C LYS A 109 17.32 -11.78 -2.27
N LYS A 110 16.51 -11.37 -1.28
CA LYS A 110 16.74 -11.71 0.13
C LYS A 110 16.58 -13.21 0.41
N LYS A 111 15.56 -13.85 -0.18
CA LYS A 111 15.38 -15.32 -0.14
C LYS A 111 16.53 -16.10 -0.78
N LYS A 112 17.13 -15.61 -1.88
CA LYS A 112 18.30 -16.26 -2.52
C LYS A 112 19.59 -16.12 -1.70
N SER A 113 19.80 -15.00 -1.01
CA SER A 113 21.04 -14.79 -0.24
C SER A 113 21.13 -15.62 1.04
N HIS A 114 20.01 -16.11 1.59
CA HIS A 114 19.99 -16.95 2.80
C HIS A 114 20.05 -18.46 2.53
N HIS A 115 19.99 -18.88 1.26
CA HIS A 115 20.09 -20.30 0.88
C HIS A 115 21.50 -20.76 0.52
N SER A 116 22.51 -19.88 0.62
CA SER A 116 23.89 -20.19 0.20
C SER A 116 24.89 -20.30 1.35
N SER A 117 24.44 -20.42 2.60
CA SER A 117 25.30 -20.73 3.75
C SER A 117 24.73 -21.90 4.55
N LYS A 118 24.64 -23.05 3.89
CA LYS A 118 24.56 -24.37 4.50
C LYS A 118 25.01 -25.39 3.45
N LEU A 119 26.32 -25.47 3.27
CA LEU A 119 27.09 -26.68 2.99
C LEU A 119 28.49 -26.44 3.58
#